data_AF-A0A2K3IUD2-F1
#
_entry.id   AF-A0A2K3IUD2-F1
#
_cell.length_a   1.000
_cell.length_b   1.000
_cell.length_c   1.000
_cell.angle_alpha   90.00
_cell.angle_beta   90.00
_cell.angle_gamma   90.00
#
_symmetry.space_group_name_H-M   'P 1'
#
loop_
_entity.id
_entity.type
_entity.pdbx_description
1 polymer ?
#
loop_
_entity_poly.entity_id
_entity_poly.type
_entity_poly.pdbx_seq_one_letter_code
_entity_poly.pdbx_strand_id
1 'polypeptide(L)'
;MDTKDNIIYGVDTNKKVTPIMIRDAMIRCYYEAHCDILELARDSFYKPPKKKFEEMKKSHVKDLVENLICNFGGDFDNPSKDCLNQVLNHLKKIASTYRTPEIINKHVSEIKSLIDKLE
;
A
#
# COMPACT_ATOMS: atom_id res chain seq x y z
N MET A 1 17.88 25.19 -9.74
CA MET A 1 17.26 25.02 -8.41
C MET A 1 16.37 23.80 -8.53
N ASP A 2 16.97 22.62 -8.42
CA ASP A 2 16.29 21.34 -8.55
C ASP A 2 15.39 21.16 -7.33
N THR A 3 14.10 21.47 -7.49
CA THR A 3 13.09 21.02 -6.53
C THR A 3 13.10 19.50 -6.56
N LYS A 4 13.73 18.87 -5.56
CA LYS A 4 13.55 17.44 -5.32
C LYS A 4 12.05 17.18 -5.29
N ASP A 5 11.55 16.46 -6.29
CA ASP A 5 10.16 16.02 -6.32
C ASP A 5 9.94 15.14 -5.08
N ASN A 6 9.21 15.65 -4.08
CA ASN A 6 8.87 14.89 -2.87
C ASN A 6 7.71 13.96 -3.20
N ILE A 7 8.00 12.91 -3.98
CA ILE A 7 7.04 11.91 -4.44
C ILE A 7 7.15 10.68 -3.55
N ILE A 8 6.04 10.31 -2.91
CA ILE A 8 5.94 9.10 -2.08
C ILE A 8 4.93 8.17 -2.76
N TYR A 9 5.38 7.04 -3.28
CA TYR A 9 4.55 6.05 -3.99
C TYR A 9 3.63 6.64 -5.08
N GLY A 10 4.11 7.68 -5.78
CA GLY A 10 3.33 8.37 -6.82
C GLY A 10 2.49 9.55 -6.34
N VAL A 11 2.53 9.87 -5.04
CA VAL A 11 1.86 11.05 -4.46
C VAL A 11 2.84 12.21 -4.34
N ASP A 12 2.55 13.31 -5.01
CA ASP A 12 3.26 14.58 -4.87
C ASP A 12 2.87 15.28 -3.58
N THR A 13 3.79 15.29 -2.62
CA THR A 13 3.54 15.84 -1.28
C THR A 13 3.55 17.37 -1.24
N ASN A 14 3.92 18.04 -2.32
CA ASN A 14 3.81 19.50 -2.46
C ASN A 14 2.42 19.93 -2.94
N LYS A 15 1.56 18.99 -3.33
CA LYS A 15 0.18 19.22 -3.76
C LYS A 15 -0.83 18.79 -2.70
N LYS A 16 -2.11 19.15 -2.91
CA LYS A 16 -3.22 18.67 -2.07
C LYS A 16 -3.28 17.14 -2.14
N VAL A 17 -3.16 16.52 -0.97
CA VAL A 17 -3.30 15.06 -0.81
C VAL A 17 -4.77 14.74 -0.55
N THR A 18 -5.26 13.66 -1.16
CA THR A 18 -6.63 13.17 -0.97
C THR A 18 -6.61 11.74 -0.43
N PRO A 19 -7.69 11.27 0.20
CA PRO A 19 -7.72 9.92 0.75
C PRO A 19 -7.51 8.83 -0.32
N ILE A 20 -8.06 9.03 -1.52
CA ILE A 20 -7.91 8.10 -2.64
C ILE A 20 -6.45 7.98 -3.09
N MET A 21 -5.70 9.09 -3.10
CA MET A 21 -4.27 9.08 -3.40
C MET A 21 -3.47 8.29 -2.36
N ILE A 22 -3.84 8.38 -1.09
CA ILE A 22 -3.17 7.65 -0.01
C ILE A 22 -3.47 6.15 -0.08
N ARG A 23 -4.72 5.79 -0.34
CA ARG A 23 -5.12 4.39 -0.60
C ARG A 23 -4.28 3.80 -1.75
N ASP A 24 -4.17 4.52 -2.86
CA ASP A 24 -3.38 4.06 -4.01
C ASP A 24 -1.88 3.97 -3.68
N ALA A 25 -1.36 4.92 -2.89
CA ALA A 25 0.00 4.86 -2.34
C ALA A 25 0.22 3.64 -1.45
N MET A 26 -0.75 3.26 -0.61
CA MET A 26 -0.68 2.05 0.21
C MET A 26 -0.63 0.78 -0.64
N ILE A 27 -1.50 0.68 -1.65
CA ILE A 27 -1.51 -0.46 -2.59
C ILE A 27 -0.14 -0.57 -3.28
N ARG A 28 0.39 0.54 -3.78
CA ARG A 28 1.68 0.56 -4.46
C ARG A 28 2.84 0.22 -3.52
N CYS A 29 2.90 0.85 -2.36
CA CYS A 29 3.91 0.57 -1.33
C CYS A 29 3.91 -0.90 -0.94
N TYR A 30 2.73 -1.47 -0.69
CA TYR A 30 2.62 -2.86 -0.28
C TYR A 30 2.98 -3.81 -1.43
N TYR A 31 2.57 -3.50 -2.66
CA TYR A 31 2.96 -4.26 -3.85
C TYR A 31 4.48 -4.27 -4.04
N GLU A 32 5.12 -3.11 -4.03
CA GLU A 32 6.58 -2.98 -4.23
C GLU A 32 7.33 -3.73 -3.13
N ALA A 33 6.89 -3.62 -1.88
CA ALA A 33 7.50 -4.36 -0.78
C ALA A 33 7.26 -5.87 -0.89
N HIS A 34 6.05 -6.30 -1.25
CA HIS A 34 5.56 -7.69 -1.18
C HIS A 34 5.70 -8.51 -2.47
N CYS A 35 6.14 -7.88 -3.56
CA CYS A 35 6.29 -8.53 -4.87
C CYS A 35 7.18 -9.78 -4.83
N ASP A 36 8.33 -9.73 -4.16
CA ASP A 36 9.25 -10.87 -4.08
C ASP A 36 8.66 -12.05 -3.32
N ILE A 37 7.85 -11.78 -2.30
CA ILE A 37 7.14 -12.82 -1.55
C ILE A 37 6.06 -13.47 -2.42
N LEU A 38 5.35 -12.67 -3.22
CA LEU A 38 4.37 -13.21 -4.17
C LEU A 38 5.03 -14.06 -5.25
N GLU A 39 6.22 -13.69 -5.74
CA GLU A 39 7.00 -14.51 -6.66
C GLU A 39 7.32 -15.90 -6.10
N LEU A 40 7.70 -15.98 -4.82
CA LEU A 40 7.90 -17.27 -4.15
C LEU A 40 6.60 -18.07 -4.02
N ALA A 41 5.46 -17.39 -3.93
CA ALA A 41 4.13 -17.99 -3.85
C ALA A 41 3.51 -18.29 -5.23
N ARG A 42 4.24 -18.12 -6.35
CA ARG A 42 3.70 -18.30 -7.71
C ARG A 42 3.03 -19.65 -7.94
N ASP A 43 3.50 -20.70 -7.27
CA ASP A 43 2.93 -22.04 -7.34
C ASP A 43 1.50 -22.09 -6.78
N SER A 44 1.22 -21.31 -5.73
CA SER A 44 -0.11 -21.13 -5.16
C SER A 44 -1.08 -20.43 -6.12
N PHE A 45 -0.57 -19.76 -7.16
CA PHE A 45 -1.37 -19.11 -8.20
C PHE A 45 -1.55 -19.99 -9.46
N TYR A 46 -1.28 -21.29 -9.38
CA TYR A 46 -1.36 -22.24 -10.51
C TYR A 46 -0.41 -21.91 -11.66
N LYS A 47 0.77 -21.33 -11.37
CA LYS A 47 1.84 -21.07 -12.34
C LYS A 47 1.37 -20.35 -13.62
N PRO A 48 0.72 -19.19 -13.52
CA PRO A 48 0.21 -18.50 -14.69
C PRO A 48 1.38 -17.96 -15.54
N PRO A 49 1.14 -17.60 -16.82
CA PRO A 49 2.11 -16.87 -17.64
C PRO A 49 2.56 -15.59 -16.92
N LYS A 50 3.84 -15.19 -17.08
CA LYS A 50 4.44 -14.08 -16.32
C LYS A 50 3.59 -12.79 -16.36
N LYS A 51 3.11 -12.38 -17.52
CA LYS A 51 2.26 -11.18 -17.65
C LYS A 51 0.97 -11.28 -16.82
N LYS A 52 0.28 -12.40 -16.91
CA LYS A 52 -0.94 -12.68 -16.13
C LYS A 52 -0.61 -12.74 -14.64
N PHE A 53 0.56 -13.25 -14.28
CA PHE A 53 0.99 -13.31 -12.89
C PHE A 53 1.20 -11.91 -12.27
N GLU A 54 1.85 -11.00 -13.01
CA GLU A 54 1.99 -9.60 -12.57
C GLU A 54 0.63 -8.92 -12.32
N GLU A 55 -0.35 -9.14 -13.21
CA GLU A 55 -1.72 -8.63 -13.06
C GLU A 55 -2.41 -9.21 -11.82
N MET A 56 -2.22 -10.51 -11.57
CA MET A 56 -2.77 -11.18 -10.40
C MET A 56 -2.15 -10.67 -9.09
N LYS A 57 -0.83 -10.41 -9.05
CA LYS A 57 -0.17 -9.82 -7.87
C LYS A 57 -0.74 -8.44 -7.53
N LYS A 58 -0.90 -7.58 -8.55
CA LYS A 58 -1.48 -6.23 -8.38
C LYS A 58 -2.91 -6.31 -7.87
N SER A 59 -3.72 -7.18 -8.47
CA SER A 59 -5.11 -7.39 -8.08
C SER A 59 -5.19 -7.91 -6.64
N HIS A 60 -4.38 -8.91 -6.29
CA HIS A 60 -4.33 -9.46 -4.94
C HIS A 60 -4.03 -8.40 -3.86
N VAL A 61 -3.05 -7.52 -4.11
CA VAL A 61 -2.73 -6.44 -3.16
C VAL A 61 -3.85 -5.41 -3.09
N LYS A 62 -4.47 -5.07 -4.23
CA LYS A 62 -5.63 -4.18 -4.25
C LYS A 62 -6.77 -4.78 -3.43
N ASP A 63 -7.13 -6.04 -3.69
CA ASP A 63 -8.20 -6.76 -3.00
C ASP A 63 -7.92 -6.84 -1.50
N LEU A 64 -6.67 -7.06 -1.08
CA LEU A 64 -6.30 -7.03 0.33
C LEU A 64 -6.60 -5.67 0.97
N VAL A 65 -6.18 -4.57 0.35
CA VAL A 65 -6.41 -3.21 0.87
C VAL A 65 -7.90 -2.88 0.87
N GLU A 66 -8.62 -3.23 -0.19
CA GLU A 66 -10.06 -3.03 -0.32
C GLU A 66 -10.83 -3.77 0.77
N ASN A 67 -10.53 -5.05 0.97
CA ASN A 67 -11.12 -5.84 2.05
C ASN A 67 -10.83 -5.26 3.43
N LEU A 68 -9.61 -4.77 3.68
CA LEU A 68 -9.29 -4.12 4.96
C LEU A 68 -10.08 -2.83 5.17
N ILE A 69 -10.22 -1.99 4.14
CA ILE A 69 -11.03 -0.77 4.22
C ILE A 69 -12.49 -1.12 4.56
N CYS A 70 -13.09 -2.06 3.83
CA CYS A 70 -14.45 -2.53 4.08
C CYS A 70 -14.61 -3.14 5.48
N ASN A 71 -13.64 -3.93 5.94
CA ASN A 71 -13.67 -4.55 7.27
C ASN A 71 -13.59 -3.52 8.41
N PHE A 72 -12.96 -2.38 8.18
CA PHE A 72 -12.95 -1.25 9.11
C PHE A 72 -14.12 -0.29 8.91
N GLY A 73 -15.13 -0.68 8.12
CA GLY A 73 -16.34 0.11 7.87
C GLY A 73 -16.10 1.35 7.00
N GLY A 74 -14.99 1.40 6.25
CA GLY A 74 -14.67 2.51 5.36
C GLY A 74 -15.23 2.31 3.95
N ASP A 75 -15.27 3.41 3.19
CA ASP A 75 -15.54 3.43 1.76
C ASP A 75 -14.22 3.31 0.99
N PHE A 76 -14.11 2.34 0.08
CA PHE A 76 -12.90 2.17 -0.72
C PHE A 76 -12.60 3.37 -1.61
N ASP A 77 -13.62 4.04 -2.15
CA ASP A 77 -13.46 5.18 -3.05
C ASP A 77 -13.26 6.49 -2.31
N ASN A 78 -13.65 6.54 -1.04
CA ASN A 78 -13.44 7.69 -0.17
C ASN A 78 -13.13 7.29 1.29
N PRO A 79 -11.97 6.67 1.56
CA PRO A 79 -11.68 6.17 2.89
C PRO A 79 -11.42 7.32 3.86
N SER A 80 -11.87 7.19 5.10
CA SER A 80 -11.59 8.19 6.13
C SER A 80 -10.12 8.11 6.60
N LYS A 81 -9.62 9.21 7.18
CA LYS A 81 -8.27 9.26 7.79
C LYS A 81 -8.09 8.17 8.85
N ASP A 82 -9.12 7.93 9.68
CA ASP A 82 -9.09 6.88 10.70
C ASP A 82 -9.00 5.49 10.08
N CYS A 83 -9.85 5.21 9.07
CA CYS A 83 -9.80 3.95 8.32
C CYS A 83 -8.42 3.70 7.72
N LEU A 84 -7.82 4.71 7.06
CA LEU A 84 -6.47 4.61 6.51
C LEU A 84 -5.42 4.31 7.58
N ASN A 85 -5.51 4.87 8.78
CA ASN A 85 -4.62 4.52 9.89
C ASN A 85 -4.80 3.06 10.34
N GLN A 86 -6.04 2.57 10.43
CA GLN A 86 -6.32 1.17 10.77
C GLN A 86 -5.75 0.21 9.73
N VAL A 87 -5.95 0.51 8.45
CA VAL A 87 -5.38 -0.24 7.32
C VAL A 87 -3.86 -0.26 7.39
N LEU A 88 -3.21 0.89 7.56
CA LEU A 88 -1.74 0.98 7.65
C LEU A 88 -1.20 0.11 8.79
N ASN A 89 -1.84 0.17 9.96
CA ASN A 89 -1.45 -0.64 11.12
C ASN A 89 -1.65 -2.14 10.87
N HIS A 90 -2.70 -2.52 10.14
CA HIS A 90 -2.94 -3.91 9.79
C HIS A 90 -1.92 -4.42 8.76
N LEU A 91 -1.63 -3.65 7.72
CA LEU A 91 -0.59 -3.98 6.72
C LEU A 91 0.79 -4.11 7.36
N LYS A 92 1.12 -3.24 8.33
CA LYS A 92 2.34 -3.35 9.15
C LYS A 92 2.45 -4.70 9.86
N LYS A 93 1.35 -5.16 10.48
CA LYS A 93 1.31 -6.47 11.16
C LYS A 93 1.58 -7.62 10.19
N ILE A 94 0.90 -7.64 9.03
CA ILE A 94 1.14 -8.67 8.02
C ILE A 94 2.59 -8.63 7.52
N ALA A 95 3.13 -7.43 7.25
CA ALA A 95 4.50 -7.28 6.77
C ALA A 95 5.55 -7.76 7.79
N SER A 96 5.27 -7.66 9.10
CA SER A 96 6.18 -8.08 10.17
C SER A 96 6.47 -9.58 10.20
N THR A 97 5.63 -10.40 9.56
CA THR A 97 5.88 -11.83 9.38
C THR A 97 7.04 -12.10 8.41
N TYR A 98 7.30 -11.19 7.47
CA TYR A 98 8.20 -11.43 6.33
C TYR A 98 9.39 -10.47 6.24
N ARG A 99 9.37 -9.33 6.96
CA ARG A 99 10.39 -8.27 6.83
C ARG A 99 10.93 -7.81 8.17
N THR A 100 12.12 -7.24 8.13
CA THR A 100 12.74 -6.62 9.30
C THR A 100 11.99 -5.36 9.73
N PRO A 101 12.00 -5.02 11.04
CA PRO A 101 11.34 -3.81 11.54
C PRO A 101 11.82 -2.52 10.88
N GLU A 102 13.11 -2.43 10.51
CA GLU A 102 13.70 -1.25 9.88
C GLU A 102 13.02 -0.92 8.55
N ILE A 103 12.91 -1.91 7.65
CA ILE A 103 12.25 -1.75 6.35
C ILE A 103 10.79 -1.37 6.54
N ILE A 104 10.09 -2.05 7.45
CA ILE A 104 8.68 -1.78 7.74
C ILE A 104 8.49 -0.35 8.25
N ASN A 105 9.32 0.10 9.19
CA ASN A 105 9.21 1.42 9.79
C ASN A 105 9.43 2.54 8.77
N LYS A 106 10.33 2.35 7.80
CA LYS A 106 10.51 3.30 6.69
C LYS A 106 9.22 3.46 5.86
N HIS A 107 8.65 2.35 5.39
CA HIS A 107 7.42 2.39 4.58
C HIS A 107 6.23 2.96 5.37
N VAL A 108 6.10 2.58 6.64
CA VAL A 108 5.04 3.06 7.52
C VAL A 108 5.17 4.56 7.76
N SER A 109 6.37 5.08 8.02
CA SER A 109 6.56 6.52 8.26
C SER A 109 6.25 7.36 7.02
N GLU A 110 6.63 6.89 5.83
CA GLU A 110 6.33 7.54 4.56
C GLU A 110 4.80 7.62 4.32
N ILE A 111 4.07 6.51 4.43
CA ILE A 111 2.61 6.52 4.28
C ILE A 111 1.93 7.32 5.39
N LYS A 112 2.40 7.21 6.63
CA LYS A 112 1.86 7.96 7.77
C LYS A 112 1.97 9.46 7.54
N SER A 113 3.09 9.93 6.98
CA SER A 113 3.27 11.34 6.62
C SER A 113 2.25 11.83 5.57
N LEU A 114 1.76 10.95 4.69
CA LEU A 114 0.69 11.28 3.75
C LEU A 114 -0.67 11.36 4.46
N ILE A 115 -0.97 10.40 5.34
CA ILE A 115 -2.21 10.40 6.13
C ILE A 115 -2.31 11.66 6.99
N ASP A 116 -1.21 12.08 7.60
CA ASP A 116 -1.19 13.25 8.49
C ASP A 116 -1.43 14.58 7.74
N LYS A 117 -1.28 14.60 6.41
CA LYS A 117 -1.64 15.73 5.54
C LYS A 117 -3.14 15.81 5.22
N LEU A 118 -3.95 14.80 5.56
CA LEU A 118 -5.40 14.91 5.48
C LEU A 118 -5.90 15.84 6.59
N GLU A 119 -6.66 16.87 6.21
CA GLU A 119 -7.39 17.75 7.12
C GLU A 119 -8.54 17.00 7.83
#